data_AF-A0AAD8PY55-F1
#
_entry.id   AF-A0AAD8PY55-F1
#
_cell.length_a   1.000
_cell.length_b   1.000
_cell.length_c   1.000
_cell.angle_alpha   90.00
_cell.angle_beta   90.00
_cell.angle_gamma   90.00
#
_symmetry.space_group_name_H-M   'P 1'
#
loop_
_entity.id
_entity.type
_entity.pdbx_description
1 polymer ?
#
loop_
_entity_poly.entity_id
_entity_poly.type
_entity_poly.pdbx_seq_one_letter_code
_entity_poly.pdbx_strand_id
1 'polypeptide(L)'
;MEDLKPWRIDAKFLREDPMDELNKFFKSYRERMRKFDILCYQKMYAIDFLQLRGPQQTANSVKTISPTVASILSHNFRSSRRRSPEDSSERFLKELRYDLETVYVGQMCLSWEFLRWQYEQARDLPESDPYHSHQYNQVAGEFQQFQVVVQRFVEDESFKGPRLPNYINNRCVLRSLLQVPVIKEDSLKDRMEDQRKGNFVITSEELEYVMEESMHILWEFIKADRAETPATSVLKGLSSPHVELQDPLDHDLMMHIHATLQKKEKRLKDLLRTGNCLVKKFKKPKEDRSNQNLFFSQVDMRLVARVLRMPRITSEQLQWCRAKLDKIILVENRRIHREAAFLLFPC
;
A
#
# COMPACT_ATOMS: atom_id res chain seq x y z
N MET A 1 -60.75 29.84 6.01
CA MET A 1 -60.09 28.52 6.02
C MET A 1 -58.74 28.73 5.39
N GLU A 2 -57.71 28.85 6.22
CA GLU A 2 -56.31 28.89 5.76
C GLU A 2 -55.83 27.44 5.64
N ASP A 3 -55.46 27.03 4.44
CA ASP A 3 -54.92 25.70 4.16
C ASP A 3 -53.48 25.59 4.69
N LEU A 4 -53.28 24.69 5.64
CA LEU A 4 -51.98 24.31 6.18
C LEU A 4 -51.15 23.61 5.09
N LYS A 5 -50.00 24.20 4.74
CA LYS A 5 -49.02 23.58 3.84
C LYS A 5 -48.41 22.32 4.50
N PRO A 6 -48.14 21.23 3.72
CA PRO A 6 -47.50 20.04 4.26
C PRO A 6 -46.05 20.32 4.67
N TRP A 7 -45.68 19.90 5.87
CA TRP A 7 -44.32 19.94 6.40
C TRP A 7 -43.38 19.14 5.48
N ARG A 8 -42.45 19.82 4.79
CA ARG A 8 -41.33 19.15 4.13
C ARG A 8 -40.37 18.69 5.23
N ILE A 9 -40.38 17.39 5.51
CA ILE A 9 -39.34 16.75 6.31
C ILE A 9 -38.05 16.87 5.49
N ASP A 10 -37.11 17.65 6.02
CA ASP A 10 -35.81 17.90 5.42
C ASP A 10 -35.08 16.56 5.30
N ALA A 11 -34.76 16.13 4.07
CA ALA A 11 -34.14 14.84 3.77
C ALA A 11 -32.68 14.70 4.28
N LYS A 12 -32.27 15.55 5.24
CA LYS A 12 -30.96 15.55 5.89
C LYS A 12 -30.87 14.58 7.07
N PHE A 13 -32.00 14.04 7.55
CA PHE A 13 -32.05 13.18 8.73
C PHE A 13 -31.80 11.67 8.46
N LEU A 14 -31.37 11.30 7.25
CA LEU A 14 -31.02 9.92 6.89
C LEU A 14 -29.55 9.75 6.44
N ARG A 15 -28.64 10.64 6.87
CA ARG A 15 -27.21 10.28 6.84
C ARG A 15 -26.96 9.35 8.03
N GLU A 16 -26.37 8.19 7.77
CA GLU A 16 -25.68 7.42 8.82
C GLU A 16 -24.75 8.38 9.57
N ASP A 17 -24.62 8.21 10.89
CA ASP A 17 -23.68 9.00 11.70
C ASP A 17 -22.29 8.93 11.03
N PRO A 18 -21.62 10.07 10.73
CA PRO A 18 -20.28 10.07 10.15
C PRO A 18 -19.28 9.15 10.88
N MET A 19 -19.45 8.95 12.19
CA MET A 19 -18.64 8.04 12.98
C MET A 19 -18.99 6.55 12.74
N ASP A 20 -20.26 6.23 12.48
CA ASP A 20 -20.68 4.87 12.12
C ASP A 20 -20.14 4.46 10.74
N GLU A 21 -20.14 5.39 9.79
CA GLU A 21 -19.55 5.19 8.45
C GLU A 21 -18.02 4.96 8.55
N LEU A 22 -17.31 5.78 9.33
CA LEU A 22 -15.88 5.60 9.65
C LEU A 22 -15.59 4.23 10.27
N ASN A 23 -16.38 3.81 11.25
CA ASN A 23 -16.21 2.51 11.91
C ASN A 23 -16.42 1.34 10.94
N LYS A 24 -17.42 1.43 10.05
CA LYS A 24 -17.70 0.42 9.03
C LYS A 24 -16.56 0.27 8.02
N PHE A 25 -16.02 1.39 7.54
CA PHE A 25 -14.88 1.37 6.62
C PHE A 25 -13.59 0.94 7.31
N PHE A 26 -13.36 1.34 8.55
CA PHE A 26 -12.24 0.86 9.36
C PHE A 26 -12.30 -0.64 9.58
N LYS A 27 -13.47 -1.20 9.89
CA LYS A 27 -13.68 -2.65 10.01
C LYS A 27 -13.30 -3.36 8.72
N SER A 28 -13.79 -2.87 7.58
CA SER A 28 -13.48 -3.43 6.26
C SER A 28 -11.98 -3.39 5.94
N TYR A 29 -11.32 -2.27 6.24
CA TYR A 29 -9.87 -2.12 6.11
C TYR A 29 -9.10 -3.11 7.00
N ARG A 30 -9.47 -3.22 8.29
CA ARG A 30 -8.85 -4.14 9.25
C ARG A 30 -9.02 -5.60 8.86
N GLU A 31 -10.19 -5.99 8.35
CA GLU A 31 -10.43 -7.33 7.84
C GLU A 31 -9.51 -7.67 6.67
N ARG A 32 -9.32 -6.74 5.72
CA ARG A 32 -8.42 -6.95 4.57
C ARG A 32 -6.94 -6.96 4.98
N MET A 33 -6.52 -6.07 5.87
CA MET A 33 -5.17 -6.10 6.44
C MET A 33 -4.89 -7.45 7.12
N ARG A 34 -5.85 -7.94 7.91
CA ARG A 34 -5.74 -9.23 8.59
C ARG A 34 -5.68 -10.41 7.61
N LYS A 35 -6.44 -10.37 6.51
CA LYS A 35 -6.34 -11.41 5.45
C LYS A 35 -4.92 -11.49 4.89
N PHE A 36 -4.31 -10.33 4.59
CA PHE A 36 -2.92 -10.29 4.13
C PHE A 36 -1.93 -10.72 5.22
N ASP A 37 -2.15 -10.37 6.49
CA ASP A 37 -1.30 -10.85 7.59
C ASP A 37 -1.34 -12.38 7.70
N ILE A 38 -2.53 -12.98 7.62
CA ILE A 38 -2.70 -14.45 7.65
C ILE A 38 -1.98 -15.08 6.45
N LEU A 39 -2.18 -14.53 5.25
CA LEU A 39 -1.50 -15.01 4.05
C LEU A 39 0.03 -14.91 4.19
N CYS A 40 0.53 -13.78 4.70
CA CYS A 40 1.94 -13.56 4.98
C CYS A 40 2.53 -14.69 5.84
N TYR A 41 1.91 -14.95 7.00
CA TYR A 41 2.34 -16.01 7.91
C TYR A 41 2.32 -17.39 7.24
N GLN A 42 1.23 -17.73 6.55
CA GLN A 42 1.11 -19.02 5.87
C GLN A 42 2.22 -19.24 4.84
N LYS A 43 2.53 -18.21 4.03
CA LYS A 43 3.55 -18.30 2.97
C LYS A 43 4.96 -18.32 3.55
N MET A 44 5.24 -17.54 4.60
CA MET A 44 6.51 -17.61 5.32
C MET A 44 6.77 -18.99 5.91
N TYR A 45 5.81 -19.57 6.64
CA TYR A 45 5.96 -20.91 7.20
C TYR A 45 6.18 -21.97 6.11
N ALA A 46 5.51 -21.84 4.97
CA ALA A 46 5.75 -22.73 3.82
C ALA A 46 7.16 -22.59 3.26
N ILE A 47 7.69 -21.37 3.14
CA ILE A 47 9.07 -21.12 2.70
C ILE A 47 10.06 -21.74 3.70
N ASP A 48 9.91 -21.48 5.00
CA ASP A 48 10.81 -21.99 6.03
C ASP A 48 10.80 -23.52 6.08
N PHE A 49 9.62 -24.14 5.95
CA PHE A 49 9.48 -25.59 5.90
C PHE A 49 10.21 -26.21 4.70
N LEU A 50 10.16 -25.57 3.53
CA LEU A 50 10.90 -26.03 2.34
C LEU A 50 12.41 -25.85 2.50
N GLN A 51 12.86 -24.75 3.11
CA GLN A 51 14.27 -24.49 3.36
C GLN A 51 14.87 -25.48 4.36
N LEU A 52 14.13 -25.84 5.42
CA LEU A 52 14.54 -26.87 6.39
C LEU A 52 14.67 -28.28 5.78
N ARG A 53 14.01 -28.53 4.64
CA ARG A 53 14.09 -29.80 3.91
C ARG A 53 15.30 -29.86 2.95
N GLY A 54 16.02 -28.75 2.75
CA GLY A 54 17.27 -28.67 1.97
C GLY A 54 18.51 -29.23 2.71
N PRO A 55 19.61 -29.51 1.99
CA PRO A 55 20.17 -30.84 1.74
C PRO A 55 20.62 -31.61 3.00
N GLN A 56 19.68 -32.09 3.82
CA GLN A 56 19.95 -33.04 4.92
C GLN A 56 19.45 -34.47 4.60
N GLN A 57 18.76 -34.68 3.46
CA GLN A 57 18.14 -35.97 3.12
C GLN A 57 18.91 -36.78 2.06
N THR A 58 20.09 -36.34 1.61
CA THR A 58 20.97 -37.08 0.67
C THR A 58 22.30 -37.52 1.29
N ALA A 59 22.42 -37.53 2.63
CA ALA A 59 23.62 -38.01 3.33
C ALA A 59 23.45 -39.39 3.98
N ASN A 60 22.31 -40.08 3.79
CA ASN A 60 22.05 -41.38 4.42
C ASN A 60 21.89 -42.51 3.41
N SER A 61 22.83 -42.63 2.46
CA SER A 61 23.23 -43.94 1.91
C SER A 61 24.49 -43.77 1.09
N VAL A 62 25.65 -44.08 1.64
CA VAL A 62 26.65 -44.97 1.03
C VAL A 62 27.66 -45.33 2.13
N LYS A 63 27.80 -46.63 2.30
CA LYS A 63 28.74 -47.32 3.17
C LYS A 63 30.18 -46.93 2.83
N THR A 64 31.01 -46.82 3.86
CA THR A 64 32.46 -47.03 3.92
C THR A 64 33.13 -47.46 2.60
N ILE A 65 34.13 -46.68 2.12
CA ILE A 65 35.47 -47.15 1.66
C ILE A 65 36.38 -45.91 1.48
N SER A 66 37.63 -46.08 1.95
CA SER A 66 38.76 -45.13 2.05
C SER A 66 39.33 -44.63 0.71
N PRO A 67 40.15 -43.55 0.66
CA PRO A 67 40.55 -42.87 -0.58
C PRO A 67 41.91 -43.34 -1.10
N THR A 68 42.03 -43.74 -2.37
CA THR A 68 43.32 -43.80 -3.09
C THR A 68 43.11 -43.76 -4.62
N VAL A 69 43.50 -42.63 -5.24
CA VAL A 69 44.17 -42.39 -6.54
C VAL A 69 43.71 -43.09 -7.84
N ALA A 70 43.78 -42.30 -8.94
CA ALA A 70 43.73 -42.61 -10.39
C ALA A 70 42.33 -42.50 -11.03
N SER A 71 41.99 -41.41 -11.73
CA SER A 71 42.45 -40.87 -13.01
C SER A 71 41.84 -41.54 -14.26
N ILE A 72 41.27 -40.67 -15.10
CA ILE A 72 41.07 -40.77 -16.56
C ILE A 72 39.85 -41.57 -17.06
N LEU A 73 39.10 -40.88 -17.93
CA LEU A 73 38.06 -41.32 -18.90
C LEU A 73 36.59 -41.15 -18.47
N SER A 74 36.02 -40.00 -18.81
CA SER A 74 34.67 -39.97 -19.43
C SER A 74 34.46 -38.67 -20.20
N HIS A 75 34.93 -38.65 -21.45
CA HIS A 75 34.41 -37.73 -22.45
C HIS A 75 33.11 -38.35 -23.01
N ASN A 76 32.09 -37.51 -23.16
CA ASN A 76 30.90 -37.69 -24.02
C ASN A 76 29.85 -38.74 -23.62
N PHE A 77 28.86 -38.29 -22.87
CA PHE A 77 27.45 -38.60 -23.18
C PHE A 77 26.59 -37.36 -22.97
N ARG A 78 26.31 -36.61 -24.05
CA ARG A 78 25.09 -35.79 -24.13
C ARG A 78 23.94 -36.77 -24.39
N SER A 79 23.10 -37.00 -23.38
CA SER A 79 21.76 -37.54 -23.57
C SER A 79 20.90 -37.30 -22.34
N SER A 80 19.76 -36.66 -22.60
CA SER A 80 18.55 -36.63 -21.77
C SER A 80 18.60 -35.82 -20.48
N ARG A 81 18.14 -34.58 -20.63
CA ARG A 81 17.45 -33.75 -19.64
C ARG A 81 16.35 -34.59 -18.93
N ARG A 82 16.71 -35.36 -17.91
CA ARG A 82 15.77 -35.76 -16.87
C ARG A 82 15.47 -34.50 -16.07
N ARG A 83 14.27 -33.94 -16.23
CA ARG A 83 13.74 -32.91 -15.31
C ARG A 83 13.84 -33.48 -13.90
N SER A 84 14.74 -32.97 -13.10
CA SER A 84 14.94 -33.44 -11.73
C SER A 84 13.85 -32.87 -10.82
N PRO A 85 13.62 -33.46 -9.64
CA PRO A 85 12.72 -32.91 -8.63
C PRO A 85 13.09 -31.48 -8.17
N GLU A 86 14.34 -31.02 -8.36
CA GLU A 86 14.76 -29.64 -8.07
C GLU A 86 13.95 -28.57 -8.83
N ASP A 87 13.46 -28.86 -10.04
CA ASP A 87 12.66 -27.90 -10.82
C ASP A 87 11.30 -27.59 -10.18
N SER A 88 10.78 -28.48 -9.33
CA SER A 88 9.43 -28.35 -8.75
C SER A 88 9.40 -27.51 -7.47
N SER A 89 10.39 -27.69 -6.60
CA SER A 89 10.52 -26.93 -5.34
C SER A 89 10.90 -25.47 -5.61
N GLU A 90 11.75 -25.21 -6.61
CA GLU A 90 12.12 -23.85 -7.00
C GLU A 90 10.94 -23.07 -7.59
N ARG A 91 10.11 -23.72 -8.42
CA ARG A 91 8.86 -23.13 -8.93
C ARG A 91 7.88 -22.81 -7.80
N PHE A 92 7.71 -23.72 -6.85
CA PHE A 92 6.83 -23.48 -5.72
C PHE A 92 7.35 -22.35 -4.81
N LEU A 93 8.66 -22.28 -4.55
CA LEU A 93 9.27 -21.15 -3.83
C LEU A 93 9.06 -19.81 -4.55
N LYS A 94 9.10 -19.81 -5.88
CA LYS A 94 8.81 -18.63 -6.71
C LYS A 94 7.36 -18.17 -6.54
N GLU A 95 6.40 -19.11 -6.58
CA GLU A 95 4.98 -18.81 -6.33
C GLU A 95 4.75 -18.24 -4.92
N LEU A 96 5.36 -18.83 -3.89
CA LEU A 96 5.26 -18.32 -2.52
C LEU A 96 5.80 -16.88 -2.41
N ARG A 97 6.89 -16.55 -3.13
CA ARG A 97 7.43 -15.18 -3.17
C ARG A 97 6.49 -14.21 -3.88
N TYR A 98 5.79 -14.63 -4.93
CA TYR A 98 4.78 -13.82 -5.63
C TYR A 98 3.59 -13.51 -4.73
N ASP A 99 3.15 -14.48 -3.93
CA ASP A 99 2.11 -14.27 -2.94
C ASP A 99 2.55 -13.27 -1.85
N LEU A 100 3.81 -13.36 -1.38
CA LEU A 100 4.36 -12.39 -0.44
C LEU A 100 4.49 -10.97 -1.04
N GLU A 101 4.80 -10.87 -2.32
CA GLU A 101 4.79 -9.58 -3.01
C GLU A 101 3.37 -9.00 -3.08
N THR A 102 2.37 -9.84 -3.35
CA THR A 102 0.96 -9.44 -3.32
C THR A 102 0.55 -8.95 -1.94
N VAL A 103 0.98 -9.63 -0.87
CA VAL A 103 0.78 -9.18 0.53
C VAL A 103 1.37 -7.78 0.74
N TYR A 104 2.63 -7.58 0.38
CA TYR A 104 3.32 -6.29 0.56
C TYR A 104 2.62 -5.16 -0.18
N VAL A 105 2.33 -5.34 -1.48
CA VAL A 105 1.67 -4.33 -2.31
C VAL A 105 0.24 -4.07 -1.83
N GLY A 106 -0.49 -5.13 -1.49
CA GLY A 106 -1.87 -5.03 -1.02
C GLY A 106 -1.96 -4.25 0.28
N GLN A 107 -1.10 -4.56 1.25
CA GLN A 107 -1.02 -3.83 2.51
C GLN A 107 -0.65 -2.36 2.30
N MET A 108 0.30 -2.06 1.42
CA MET A 108 0.64 -0.68 1.07
C MET A 108 -0.54 0.08 0.45
N CYS A 109 -1.26 -0.54 -0.48
CA CYS A 109 -2.46 0.05 -1.11
C CYS A 109 -3.59 0.29 -0.11
N LEU A 110 -3.87 -0.67 0.78
CA LEU A 110 -4.89 -0.56 1.83
C LEU A 110 -4.57 0.58 2.82
N SER A 111 -3.30 0.70 3.21
CA SER A 111 -2.84 1.70 4.16
C SER A 111 -3.02 3.10 3.60
N TRP A 112 -2.57 3.33 2.36
CA TRP A 112 -2.80 4.59 1.68
C TRP A 112 -4.29 4.90 1.56
N GLU A 113 -5.09 3.92 1.16
CA GLU A 113 -6.50 4.16 0.93
C GLU A 113 -7.26 4.54 2.20
N PHE A 114 -7.01 3.83 3.29
CA PHE A 114 -7.63 4.14 4.56
C PHE A 114 -7.14 5.46 5.13
N LEU A 115 -5.82 5.71 5.13
CA LEU A 115 -5.24 6.97 5.62
C LEU A 115 -5.82 8.19 4.92
N ARG A 116 -5.82 8.18 3.59
CA ARG A 116 -6.37 9.28 2.79
C ARG A 116 -7.87 9.45 3.01
N TRP A 117 -8.64 8.36 3.05
CA TRP A 117 -10.08 8.44 3.23
C TRP A 117 -10.43 9.06 4.58
N GLN A 118 -9.85 8.56 5.68
CA GLN A 118 -10.13 9.15 6.99
C GLN A 118 -9.57 10.57 7.13
N TYR A 119 -8.48 10.91 6.42
CA TYR A 119 -8.00 12.30 6.36
C TYR A 119 -9.05 13.21 5.72
N GLU A 120 -9.65 12.81 4.60
CA GLU A 120 -10.74 13.58 3.98
C GLU A 120 -11.93 13.77 4.96
N GLN A 121 -12.26 12.75 5.76
CA GLN A 121 -13.28 12.87 6.82
C GLN A 121 -12.83 13.80 7.96
N ALA A 122 -11.55 13.75 8.36
CA ALA A 122 -11.00 14.55 9.46
C ALA A 122 -11.15 16.06 9.21
N ARG A 123 -11.06 16.47 7.94
CA ARG A 123 -11.16 17.86 7.51
C ARG A 123 -12.53 18.47 7.69
N ASP A 124 -13.56 17.64 7.75
CA ASP A 124 -14.92 18.07 7.99
C ASP A 124 -15.23 18.15 9.51
N LEU A 125 -14.35 17.64 10.38
CA LEU A 125 -14.53 17.67 11.84
C LEU A 125 -14.54 19.08 12.45
N PRO A 126 -13.66 20.03 12.07
CA PRO A 126 -13.69 21.39 12.63
C PRO A 126 -15.02 22.11 12.40
N GLU A 127 -15.73 21.81 11.30
CA GLU A 127 -17.06 22.38 11.02
C GLU A 127 -18.14 21.82 11.97
N SER A 128 -17.92 20.63 12.54
CA SER A 128 -18.85 19.95 13.45
C SER A 128 -18.62 20.28 14.94
N ASP A 129 -17.47 20.83 15.31
CA ASP A 129 -17.12 21.20 16.70
C ASP A 129 -16.57 22.65 16.81
N PRO A 130 -17.46 23.66 16.72
CA PRO A 130 -17.05 25.06 16.81
C PRO A 130 -16.52 25.47 18.20
N TYR A 131 -16.68 24.62 19.21
CA TYR A 131 -16.24 24.90 20.59
C TYR A 131 -14.93 24.19 20.97
N HIS A 132 -14.29 23.46 20.04
CA HIS A 132 -13.09 22.66 20.29
C HIS A 132 -13.20 21.78 21.55
N SER A 133 -14.37 21.19 21.73
CA SER A 133 -14.72 20.35 22.87
C SER A 133 -14.16 18.92 22.76
N HIS A 134 -13.83 18.50 21.54
CA HIS A 134 -13.29 17.17 21.26
C HIS A 134 -11.76 17.16 21.38
N GLN A 135 -11.22 16.06 21.91
CA GLN A 135 -9.78 15.86 22.13
C GLN A 135 -9.33 14.59 21.43
N TYR A 136 -8.12 14.62 20.87
CA TYR A 136 -7.59 13.55 20.01
C TYR A 136 -6.16 13.13 20.39
N ASN A 137 -5.78 13.31 21.64
CA ASN A 137 -4.43 13.07 22.15
C ASN A 137 -3.98 11.62 21.92
N GLN A 138 -4.86 10.64 22.18
CA GLN A 138 -4.51 9.23 22.04
C GLN A 138 -4.22 8.88 20.58
N VAL A 139 -5.14 9.22 19.68
CA VAL A 139 -4.99 8.90 18.25
C VAL A 139 -3.82 9.67 17.62
N ALA A 140 -3.54 10.90 18.06
CA ALA A 140 -2.35 11.63 17.62
C ALA A 140 -1.06 10.89 18.01
N GLY A 141 -0.98 10.34 19.22
CA GLY A 141 0.11 9.46 19.64
C GLY A 141 0.22 8.19 18.80
N GLU A 142 -0.90 7.57 18.44
CA GLU A 142 -0.92 6.41 17.54
C GLU A 142 -0.41 6.76 16.13
N PHE A 143 -0.76 7.93 15.60
CA PHE A 143 -0.22 8.41 14.31
C PHE A 143 1.27 8.70 14.39
N GLN A 144 1.76 9.31 15.47
CA GLN A 144 3.20 9.49 15.68
C GLN A 144 3.93 8.14 15.72
N GLN A 145 3.35 7.13 16.37
CA GLN A 145 3.92 5.78 16.35
C GLN A 145 3.93 5.19 14.94
N PHE A 146 2.85 5.35 14.18
CA PHE A 146 2.79 4.93 12.77
C PHE A 146 3.90 5.59 11.94
N GLN A 147 4.07 6.92 12.08
CA GLN A 147 5.11 7.70 11.41
C GLN A 147 6.51 7.14 11.71
N VAL A 148 6.84 6.97 13.00
CA VAL A 148 8.14 6.45 13.45
C VAL A 148 8.40 5.07 12.88
N VAL A 149 7.40 4.18 12.90
CA VAL A 149 7.55 2.81 12.40
C VAL A 149 7.81 2.78 10.89
N VAL A 150 7.08 3.58 10.11
CA VAL A 150 7.26 3.64 8.66
C VAL A 150 8.58 4.30 8.28
N GLN A 151 8.93 5.39 8.95
CA GLN A 151 10.17 6.13 8.69
C GLN A 151 11.40 5.27 9.02
N ARG A 152 11.44 4.62 10.19
CA ARG A 152 12.54 3.72 10.57
C ARG A 152 12.73 2.60 9.56
N PHE A 153 11.65 2.03 9.04
CA PHE A 153 11.75 1.00 8.00
C PHE A 153 12.48 1.52 6.75
N VAL A 154 12.14 2.73 6.28
CA VAL A 154 12.77 3.35 5.09
C VAL A 154 14.21 3.75 5.37
N GLU A 155 14.53 4.23 6.57
CA GLU A 155 15.91 4.59 6.95
C GLU A 155 16.82 3.35 7.02
N ASP A 156 16.32 2.27 7.61
CA ASP A 156 17.09 1.04 7.82
C ASP A 156 17.22 0.18 6.55
N GLU A 157 16.33 0.30 5.56
CA GLU A 157 16.23 -0.68 4.47
C GLU A 157 17.52 -0.80 3.64
N SER A 158 18.25 0.31 3.48
CA SER A 158 19.52 0.33 2.74
C SER A 158 20.60 -0.59 3.32
N PHE A 159 20.47 -0.95 4.61
CA PHE A 159 21.40 -1.81 5.34
C PHE A 159 20.87 -3.24 5.54
N LYS A 160 19.60 -3.52 5.21
CA LYS A 160 18.91 -4.78 5.54
C LYS A 160 18.70 -5.72 4.35
N GLY A 161 19.23 -5.37 3.17
CA GLY A 161 19.15 -6.18 1.95
C GLY A 161 17.86 -5.97 1.16
N PRO A 162 17.37 -6.97 0.42
CA PRO A 162 16.18 -6.82 -0.42
C PRO A 162 14.93 -6.40 0.37
N ARG A 163 14.22 -5.39 -0.16
CA ARG A 163 13.10 -4.74 0.53
C ARG A 163 11.98 -5.69 0.92
N LEU A 164 11.57 -6.60 0.03
CA LEU A 164 10.43 -7.50 0.29
C LEU A 164 10.70 -8.46 1.47
N PRO A 165 11.77 -9.27 1.49
CA PRO A 165 12.11 -10.08 2.68
C PRO A 165 12.26 -9.24 3.95
N ASN A 166 12.90 -8.07 3.86
CA ASN A 166 13.04 -7.17 5.01
C ASN A 166 11.66 -6.72 5.55
N TYR A 167 10.76 -6.31 4.66
CA TYR A 167 9.40 -5.91 5.01
C TYR A 167 8.63 -7.02 5.72
N ILE A 168 8.63 -8.22 5.13
CA ILE A 168 7.91 -9.38 5.64
C ILE A 168 8.40 -9.75 7.05
N ASN A 169 9.72 -9.78 7.25
CA ASN A 169 10.32 -10.05 8.56
C ASN A 169 9.97 -8.96 9.59
N ASN A 170 10.07 -7.68 9.21
CA ASN A 170 9.72 -6.58 10.10
C ASN A 170 8.24 -6.62 10.50
N ARG A 171 7.33 -6.87 9.55
CA ARG A 171 5.90 -6.92 9.86
C ARG A 171 5.50 -8.09 10.76
N CYS A 172 6.26 -9.19 10.73
CA CYS A 172 6.06 -10.31 11.65
C CYS A 172 6.38 -9.95 13.11
N VAL A 173 7.44 -9.16 13.32
CA VAL A 173 7.85 -8.69 14.65
C VAL A 173 7.02 -7.48 15.08
N LEU A 174 6.81 -6.56 14.16
CA LEU A 174 6.14 -5.28 14.35
C LEU A 174 4.88 -5.24 13.48
N ARG A 175 3.82 -5.87 13.98
CA ARG A 175 2.52 -5.97 13.29
C ARG A 175 1.86 -4.63 12.99
N SER A 176 2.32 -3.55 13.62
CA SER A 176 1.86 -2.19 13.35
C SER A 176 2.51 -1.55 12.12
N LEU A 177 3.49 -2.18 11.46
CA LEU A 177 4.09 -1.66 10.23
C LEU A 177 3.04 -1.54 9.12
N LEU A 178 2.86 -0.31 8.60
CA LEU A 178 1.77 0.09 7.71
C LEU A 178 0.35 -0.06 8.29
N GLN A 179 0.19 -0.32 9.58
CA GLN A 179 -1.13 -0.35 10.20
C GLN A 179 -1.58 1.07 10.57
N VAL A 180 -2.38 1.67 9.71
CA VAL A 180 -2.95 3.00 9.95
C VAL A 180 -3.90 3.00 11.17
N PRO A 181 -3.75 3.94 12.12
CA PRO A 181 -4.70 4.21 13.22
C PRO A 181 -6.06 4.69 12.72
N VAL A 182 -7.09 4.61 13.55
CA VAL A 182 -8.44 5.14 13.24
C VAL A 182 -8.69 6.41 14.05
N ILE A 183 -9.21 7.45 13.41
CA ILE A 183 -9.66 8.66 14.12
C ILE A 183 -10.70 8.26 15.17
N LYS A 184 -10.41 8.64 16.42
CA LYS A 184 -11.29 8.41 17.54
C LYS A 184 -11.07 9.51 18.56
N GLU A 185 -12.16 10.02 19.10
CA GLU A 185 -12.13 10.97 20.20
C GLU A 185 -11.66 10.30 21.50
N ASP A 186 -10.93 11.04 22.31
CA ASP A 186 -10.46 10.61 23.61
C ASP A 186 -11.63 10.33 24.57
N SER A 187 -11.53 9.21 25.28
CA SER A 187 -12.52 8.86 26.29
C SER A 187 -12.42 9.81 27.48
N LEU A 188 -13.49 9.95 28.27
CA LEU A 188 -13.49 10.79 29.48
C LEU A 188 -12.33 10.46 30.43
N LYS A 189 -11.93 9.19 30.50
CA LYS A 189 -10.79 8.74 31.30
C LYS A 189 -9.48 9.31 30.77
N ASP A 190 -9.27 9.25 29.46
CA ASP A 190 -8.05 9.73 28.81
C ASP A 190 -7.92 11.25 28.99
N ARG A 191 -9.02 12.00 28.81
CA ARG A 191 -9.03 13.46 29.03
C ARG A 191 -8.68 13.84 30.46
N MET A 192 -9.23 13.12 31.45
CA MET A 192 -8.89 13.35 32.86
C MET A 192 -7.42 13.03 33.16
N GLU A 193 -6.86 12.00 32.52
CA GLU A 193 -5.46 11.64 32.69
C GLU A 193 -4.53 12.68 32.08
N ASP A 194 -4.83 13.15 30.88
CA ASP A 194 -4.06 14.20 30.19
C ASP A 194 -4.12 15.53 30.94
N GLN A 195 -5.29 15.91 31.47
CA GLN A 195 -5.42 17.09 32.34
C GLN A 195 -4.56 16.98 33.60
N ARG A 196 -4.50 15.80 34.24
CA ARG A 196 -3.64 15.58 35.43
C ARG A 196 -2.16 15.65 35.09
N LYS A 197 -1.76 15.20 33.91
CA LYS A 197 -0.38 15.26 33.42
C LYS A 197 0.01 16.66 32.92
N GLY A 198 -0.96 17.56 32.75
CA GLY A 198 -0.72 18.87 32.15
C GLY A 198 -0.36 18.76 30.67
N ASN A 199 -0.83 17.70 29.99
CA ASN A 199 -0.56 17.49 28.59
C ASN A 199 -1.31 18.54 27.74
N PHE A 200 -0.68 18.95 26.66
CA PHE A 200 -1.29 19.84 25.68
C PHE A 200 -2.45 19.10 24.96
N VAL A 201 -3.59 19.77 24.80
CA VAL A 201 -4.79 19.18 24.18
C VAL A 201 -4.64 19.22 22.66
N ILE A 202 -4.78 18.07 22.00
CA ILE A 202 -4.75 17.98 20.54
C ILE A 202 -6.15 18.20 19.99
N THR A 203 -6.29 19.30 19.25
CA THR A 203 -7.51 19.68 18.53
C THR A 203 -7.67 18.91 17.22
N SER A 204 -8.84 18.99 16.59
CA SER A 204 -9.08 18.41 15.26
C SER A 204 -8.18 19.01 14.17
N GLU A 205 -7.86 20.31 14.26
CA GLU A 205 -6.95 20.99 13.32
C GLU A 205 -5.51 20.47 13.45
N GLU A 206 -5.07 20.22 14.68
CA GLU A 206 -3.74 19.65 14.94
C GLU A 206 -3.68 18.18 14.54
N LEU A 207 -4.76 17.43 14.73
CA LEU A 207 -4.88 16.07 14.22
C LEU A 207 -4.80 16.05 12.69
N GLU A 208 -5.48 16.97 11.98
CA GLU A 208 -5.37 17.11 10.51
C GLU A 208 -3.90 17.25 10.10
N TYR A 209 -3.13 18.12 10.77
CA TYR A 209 -1.69 18.30 10.50
C TYR A 209 -0.89 17.01 10.74
N VAL A 210 -1.10 16.32 11.87
CA VAL A 210 -0.44 15.04 12.17
C VAL A 210 -0.76 13.99 11.11
N MET A 211 -1.97 14.00 10.56
CA MET A 211 -2.37 13.09 9.49
C MET A 211 -1.73 13.46 8.14
N GLU A 212 -1.62 14.74 7.79
CA GLU A 212 -0.88 15.19 6.59
C GLU A 212 0.57 14.73 6.63
N GLU A 213 1.25 14.89 7.76
CA GLU A 213 2.62 14.40 7.96
C GLU A 213 2.69 12.87 7.81
N SER A 214 1.70 12.14 8.34
CA SER A 214 1.59 10.69 8.16
C SER A 214 1.44 10.30 6.69
N MET A 215 0.70 11.08 5.90
CA MET A 215 0.54 10.87 4.46
C MET A 215 1.84 11.13 3.70
N HIS A 216 2.59 12.16 4.08
CA HIS A 216 3.90 12.45 3.50
C HIS A 216 4.93 11.37 3.82
N ILE A 217 4.96 10.86 5.04
CA ILE A 217 5.85 9.75 5.42
C ILE A 217 5.49 8.46 4.67
N LEU A 218 4.21 8.14 4.54
CA LEU A 218 3.77 7.01 3.72
C LEU A 218 4.12 7.22 2.23
N TRP A 219 4.06 8.46 1.73
CA TRP A 219 4.50 8.78 0.39
C TRP A 219 6.01 8.57 0.20
N GLU A 220 6.85 8.95 1.16
CA GLU A 220 8.29 8.63 1.11
C GLU A 220 8.52 7.12 1.08
N PHE A 221 7.79 6.35 1.88
CA PHE A 221 7.82 4.89 1.83
C PHE A 221 7.47 4.35 0.43
N ILE A 222 6.38 4.83 -0.18
CA ILE A 222 5.94 4.40 -1.52
C ILE A 222 6.95 4.81 -2.61
N LYS A 223 7.56 5.99 -2.49
CA LYS A 223 8.60 6.45 -3.42
C LYS A 223 9.87 5.62 -3.33
N ALA A 224 10.26 5.28 -2.11
CA ALA A 224 11.45 4.48 -1.82
C ALA A 224 11.34 3.05 -2.37
N ASP A 225 10.11 2.55 -2.63
CA ASP A 225 9.88 1.32 -3.37
C ASP A 225 10.35 1.47 -4.83
N ARG A 226 11.64 1.25 -5.00
CA ARG A 226 12.29 1.03 -6.28
C ARG A 226 12.10 -0.44 -6.63
N ALA A 227 10.88 -0.83 -6.94
CA ALA A 227 10.66 -2.04 -7.73
C ALA A 227 11.54 -1.88 -8.97
N GLU A 228 12.60 -2.69 -9.07
CA GLU A 228 13.68 -2.61 -10.05
C GLU A 228 13.11 -2.14 -11.40
N THR A 229 13.22 -0.85 -11.67
CA THR A 229 12.80 -0.30 -12.95
C THR A 229 13.89 -0.66 -13.94
N PRO A 230 13.62 -1.46 -14.99
CA PRO A 230 14.48 -1.48 -16.15
C PRO A 230 14.13 -0.22 -16.96
N ALA A 231 14.56 0.95 -16.47
CA ALA A 231 14.23 2.22 -17.13
C ALA A 231 15.42 3.18 -17.15
N THR A 232 16.56 2.65 -17.63
CA THR A 232 17.60 3.40 -18.38
C THR A 232 18.51 2.49 -19.22
N SER A 233 18.19 1.20 -19.37
CA SER A 233 18.95 0.31 -20.26
C SER A 233 18.36 0.36 -21.66
N VAL A 234 19.12 0.96 -22.56
CA VAL A 234 18.93 0.97 -24.02
C VAL A 234 19.21 -0.42 -24.64
N LEU A 235 19.40 -1.48 -23.85
CA LEU A 235 19.55 -2.84 -24.37
C LEU A 235 18.23 -3.61 -24.36
N LYS A 236 17.58 -3.63 -25.53
CA LYS A 236 16.62 -4.65 -25.92
C LYS A 236 17.25 -6.05 -25.76
N GLY A 237 16.49 -7.01 -25.21
CA GLY A 237 16.62 -8.39 -25.67
C GLY A 237 16.60 -9.53 -24.66
N LEU A 238 16.66 -9.30 -23.34
CA LEU A 238 16.67 -10.39 -22.36
C LEU A 238 15.72 -10.09 -21.20
N SER A 239 14.53 -10.67 -21.31
CA SER A 239 13.56 -10.95 -20.25
C SER A 239 13.29 -9.81 -19.25
N SER A 240 12.35 -8.92 -19.59
CA SER A 240 11.50 -8.35 -18.53
C SER A 240 10.90 -9.52 -17.75
N PRO A 241 10.81 -9.48 -16.40
CA PRO A 241 10.01 -10.46 -15.69
C PRO A 241 8.60 -10.43 -16.30
N HIS A 242 8.18 -11.54 -16.89
CA HIS A 242 6.89 -11.66 -17.55
C HIS A 242 5.83 -11.56 -16.44
N VAL A 243 5.01 -10.50 -16.47
CA VAL A 243 3.86 -10.39 -15.58
C VAL A 243 2.86 -11.45 -16.00
N GLU A 244 2.57 -12.38 -15.10
CA GLU A 244 1.65 -13.48 -15.30
C GLU A 244 0.23 -13.03 -14.93
N LEU A 245 -0.62 -12.90 -15.95
CA LEU A 245 -2.04 -12.65 -15.72
C LEU A 245 -2.73 -13.94 -15.29
N GLN A 246 -3.57 -13.86 -14.26
CA GLN A 246 -4.37 -15.01 -13.83
C GLN A 246 -5.37 -15.43 -14.91
N ASP A 247 -6.03 -14.47 -15.57
CA ASP A 247 -6.86 -14.70 -16.73
C ASP A 247 -6.17 -14.14 -17.99
N PRO A 248 -5.78 -14.98 -18.96
CA PRO A 248 -5.19 -14.51 -20.22
C PRO A 248 -6.08 -13.53 -21.00
N LEU A 249 -7.40 -13.55 -20.81
CA LEU A 249 -8.34 -12.63 -21.46
C LEU A 249 -8.19 -11.19 -20.98
N ASP A 250 -7.56 -10.97 -19.83
CA ASP A 250 -7.33 -9.63 -19.28
C ASP A 250 -6.18 -8.86 -19.94
N HIS A 251 -5.51 -9.45 -20.96
CA HIS A 251 -4.37 -8.81 -21.62
C HIS A 251 -4.73 -7.44 -22.21
N ASP A 252 -5.86 -7.35 -22.92
CA ASP A 252 -6.33 -6.10 -23.51
C ASP A 252 -6.68 -5.06 -22.45
N LEU A 253 -7.27 -5.51 -21.33
CA LEU A 253 -7.57 -4.65 -20.17
C LEU A 253 -6.28 -4.11 -19.55
N MET A 254 -5.26 -4.95 -19.35
CA MET A 254 -3.96 -4.54 -18.81
C MET A 254 -3.28 -3.50 -19.72
N MET A 255 -3.29 -3.72 -21.04
CA MET A 255 -2.74 -2.76 -22.01
C MET A 255 -3.48 -1.42 -21.98
N HIS A 256 -4.81 -1.45 -21.88
CA HIS A 256 -5.63 -0.24 -21.74
C HIS A 256 -5.31 0.54 -20.45
N ILE A 257 -5.15 -0.17 -19.32
CA ILE A 257 -4.79 0.43 -18.04
C ILE A 257 -3.40 1.07 -18.13
N HIS A 258 -2.41 0.39 -18.72
CA HIS A 258 -1.07 0.96 -18.94
C HIS A 258 -1.11 2.25 -19.77
N ALA A 259 -1.85 2.26 -20.88
CA ALA A 259 -1.99 3.44 -21.72
C ALA A 259 -2.65 4.61 -20.95
N THR A 260 -3.70 4.31 -20.18
CA THR A 260 -4.40 5.29 -19.35
C THR A 260 -3.50 5.86 -18.25
N LEU A 261 -2.75 5.01 -17.56
CA LEU A 261 -1.76 5.40 -16.55
C LEU A 261 -0.70 6.32 -17.16
N GLN A 262 -0.08 5.91 -18.28
CA GLN A 262 0.96 6.70 -18.96
C GLN A 262 0.43 8.08 -19.39
N LYS A 263 -0.79 8.14 -19.92
CA LYS A 263 -1.45 9.40 -20.30
C LYS A 263 -1.63 10.33 -19.10
N LYS A 264 -2.12 9.80 -17.97
CA LYS A 264 -2.35 10.57 -16.74
C LYS A 264 -1.03 10.99 -16.07
N GLU A 265 -0.02 10.13 -16.03
CA GLU A 265 1.32 10.46 -15.53
C GLU A 265 2.00 11.54 -16.36
N LYS A 266 1.89 11.48 -17.70
CA LYS A 266 2.43 12.52 -18.58
C LYS A 266 1.76 13.87 -18.27
N ARG A 267 0.44 13.88 -18.10
CA ARG A 267 -0.26 15.11 -17.71
C ARG A 267 0.12 15.62 -16.34
N LEU A 268 0.24 14.75 -15.34
CA LEU A 268 0.71 15.13 -14.02
C LEU A 268 2.11 15.79 -14.08
N LYS A 269 3.03 15.22 -14.85
CA LYS A 269 4.37 15.78 -15.07
C LYS A 269 4.33 17.15 -15.75
N ASP A 270 3.46 17.35 -16.74
CA ASP A 270 3.30 18.65 -17.40
C ASP A 270 2.80 19.72 -16.41
N LEU A 271 1.84 19.35 -15.55
CA LEU A 271 1.31 20.25 -14.53
C LEU A 271 2.37 20.63 -13.50
N LEU A 272 3.13 19.66 -13.01
CA LEU A 272 4.22 19.90 -12.06
C LEU A 272 5.34 20.77 -12.67
N ARG A 273 5.74 20.50 -13.92
CA ARG A 273 6.74 21.32 -14.64
C ARG A 273 6.28 22.76 -14.83
N THR A 274 5.03 22.96 -15.21
CA THR A 274 4.45 24.31 -15.39
C THR A 274 4.26 25.02 -14.04
N GLY A 275 4.01 24.24 -12.99
CA GLY A 275 3.86 24.72 -11.61
C GLY A 275 5.18 25.06 -10.91
N ASN A 276 6.36 24.78 -11.47
CA ASN A 276 7.65 25.06 -10.82
C ASN A 276 8.00 26.56 -10.65
N CYS A 277 7.15 27.49 -11.08
CA CYS A 277 7.18 28.90 -10.64
C CYS A 277 6.48 29.12 -9.28
N LEU A 278 5.88 28.07 -8.69
CA LEU A 278 5.02 28.11 -7.50
C LEU A 278 5.65 27.44 -6.26
N VAL A 279 6.98 27.24 -6.23
CA VAL A 279 7.70 26.77 -5.02
C VAL A 279 7.44 27.68 -3.80
N LYS A 280 6.91 28.90 -4.01
CA LYS A 280 6.45 29.80 -2.94
C LYS A 280 5.04 29.49 -2.37
N LYS A 281 4.24 28.61 -2.98
CA LYS A 281 2.83 28.36 -2.57
C LYS A 281 2.61 27.21 -1.60
N PHE A 282 3.58 26.30 -1.43
CA PHE A 282 3.50 25.25 -0.40
C PHE A 282 3.75 25.77 1.03
N LYS A 283 4.04 27.07 1.21
CA LYS A 283 4.22 27.71 2.51
C LYS A 283 2.91 28.28 3.12
N LYS A 284 1.76 28.09 2.47
CA LYS A 284 0.46 28.51 3.02
C LYS A 284 -0.39 27.28 3.34
N PRO A 285 -0.67 27.00 4.62
CA PRO A 285 -1.41 25.80 5.03
C PRO A 285 -2.91 25.83 4.67
N LYS A 286 -3.44 26.93 4.09
CA LYS A 286 -4.88 27.05 3.75
C LYS A 286 -5.20 27.10 2.25
N GLU A 287 -4.25 26.93 1.34
CA GLU A 287 -4.50 27.20 -0.10
C GLU A 287 -4.51 25.96 -1.01
N ASP A 288 -5.77 25.62 -1.37
CA ASP A 288 -6.27 24.99 -2.59
C ASP A 288 -6.41 23.45 -2.57
N ARG A 289 -7.66 22.96 -2.44
CA ARG A 289 -8.07 21.55 -2.65
C ARG A 289 -7.47 20.96 -3.94
N SER A 290 -7.16 21.81 -4.92
CA SER A 290 -6.44 21.43 -6.14
C SER A 290 -5.05 20.82 -5.88
N ASN A 291 -4.29 21.32 -4.90
CA ASN A 291 -2.94 20.82 -4.59
C ASN A 291 -2.99 19.45 -3.91
N GLN A 292 -3.96 19.24 -3.02
CA GLN A 292 -4.18 17.94 -2.37
C GLN A 292 -4.66 16.90 -3.36
N ASN A 293 -5.61 17.24 -4.24
CA ASN A 293 -6.04 16.35 -5.32
C ASN A 293 -4.88 15.94 -6.23
N LEU A 294 -3.95 16.86 -6.51
CA LEU A 294 -2.74 16.58 -7.27
C LEU A 294 -1.84 15.57 -6.53
N PHE A 295 -1.60 15.78 -5.24
CA PHE A 295 -0.82 14.89 -4.39
C PHE A 295 -1.48 13.49 -4.32
N PHE A 296 -2.77 13.40 -4.03
CA PHE A 296 -3.46 12.11 -3.94
C PHE A 296 -3.45 11.35 -5.25
N SER A 297 -3.66 12.06 -6.37
CA SER A 297 -3.58 11.48 -7.70
C SER A 297 -2.17 10.98 -8.03
N GLN A 298 -1.13 11.68 -7.57
CA GLN A 298 0.26 11.24 -7.72
C GLN A 298 0.52 9.93 -6.98
N VAL A 299 0.06 9.81 -5.73
CA VAL A 299 0.21 8.58 -4.95
C VAL A 299 -0.60 7.44 -5.56
N ASP A 300 -1.85 7.67 -5.94
CA ASP A 300 -2.71 6.67 -6.57
C ASP A 300 -2.11 6.13 -7.88
N MET A 301 -1.62 7.01 -8.77
CA MET A 301 -0.93 6.57 -9.99
C MET A 301 0.32 5.74 -9.67
N ARG A 302 1.09 6.12 -8.64
CA ARG A 302 2.28 5.38 -8.23
C ARG A 302 1.94 3.99 -7.70
N LEU A 303 0.86 3.85 -6.93
CA LEU A 303 0.37 2.56 -6.45
C LEU A 303 -0.15 1.70 -7.59
N VAL A 304 -0.94 2.25 -8.52
CA VAL A 304 -1.37 1.53 -9.73
C VAL A 304 -0.17 1.06 -10.54
N ALA A 305 0.83 1.92 -10.76
CA ALA A 305 2.07 1.54 -11.44
C ALA A 305 2.80 0.39 -10.73
N ARG A 306 2.76 0.34 -9.39
CA ARG A 306 3.39 -0.72 -8.60
C ARG A 306 2.61 -2.04 -8.68
N VAL A 307 1.28 -2.00 -8.65
CA VAL A 307 0.41 -3.18 -8.82
C VAL A 307 0.64 -3.80 -10.20
N LEU A 308 0.70 -2.99 -11.25
CA LEU A 308 0.96 -3.45 -12.63
C LEU A 308 2.35 -4.05 -12.85
N ARG A 309 3.27 -3.91 -11.88
CA ARG A 309 4.60 -4.53 -11.90
C ARG A 309 4.69 -5.80 -11.06
N MET A 310 3.61 -6.17 -10.35
CA MET A 310 3.60 -7.44 -9.64
C MET A 310 3.78 -8.59 -10.62
N PRO A 311 4.49 -9.65 -10.24
CA PRO A 311 4.76 -10.79 -11.10
C PRO A 311 3.50 -11.58 -11.43
N ARG A 312 2.46 -11.50 -10.60
CA ARG A 312 1.15 -12.11 -10.82
C ARG A 312 0.06 -11.10 -10.50
N ILE A 313 -0.94 -10.99 -11.38
CA ILE A 313 -2.05 -10.05 -11.21
C ILE A 313 -3.38 -10.77 -11.47
N THR A 314 -4.35 -10.53 -10.59
CA THR A 314 -5.72 -11.05 -10.71
C THR A 314 -6.63 -10.08 -11.47
N SER A 315 -7.74 -10.57 -12.03
CA SER A 315 -8.73 -9.74 -12.72
C SER A 315 -9.31 -8.66 -11.80
N GLU A 316 -9.56 -8.99 -10.52
CA GLU A 316 -10.04 -8.03 -9.52
C GLU A 316 -9.01 -6.92 -9.27
N GLN A 317 -7.71 -7.24 -9.24
CA GLN A 317 -6.65 -6.25 -9.08
C GLN A 317 -6.54 -5.32 -10.29
N LEU A 318 -6.73 -5.84 -11.51
CA LEU A 318 -6.80 -5.01 -12.72
C LEU A 318 -8.03 -4.11 -12.73
N GLN A 319 -9.19 -4.63 -12.33
CA GLN A 319 -10.40 -3.83 -12.18
C GLN A 319 -10.22 -2.74 -11.10
N TRP A 320 -9.53 -3.05 -10.00
CA TRP A 320 -9.16 -2.06 -8.99
C TRP A 320 -8.25 -0.97 -9.59
N CYS A 321 -7.23 -1.34 -10.38
CA CYS A 321 -6.37 -0.37 -11.05
C CYS A 321 -7.17 0.56 -11.98
N ARG A 322 -8.06 -0.01 -12.79
CA ARG A 322 -8.95 0.76 -13.66
C ARG A 322 -9.82 1.72 -12.85
N ALA A 323 -10.53 1.21 -11.85
CA ALA A 323 -11.40 2.02 -10.99
C ALA A 323 -10.62 3.16 -10.32
N LYS A 324 -9.41 2.89 -9.84
CA LYS A 324 -8.54 3.91 -9.23
C LYS A 324 -8.18 5.03 -10.21
N LEU A 325 -7.81 4.68 -11.45
CA LEU A 325 -7.48 5.66 -12.48
C LEU A 325 -8.71 6.43 -12.96
N ASP A 326 -9.87 5.78 -13.06
CA ASP A 326 -11.12 6.42 -13.50
C ASP A 326 -11.55 7.54 -12.55
N LYS A 327 -11.24 7.41 -11.25
CA LYS A 327 -11.48 8.47 -10.25
C LYS A 327 -10.60 9.70 -10.39
N ILE A 328 -9.55 9.65 -11.22
CA ILE A 328 -8.66 10.78 -11.48
C ILE A 328 -9.09 11.49 -12.77
N ILE A 329 -9.88 12.54 -12.65
CA ILE A 329 -10.42 13.29 -13.78
C ILE A 329 -9.45 14.39 -14.20
N LEU A 330 -9.07 14.36 -15.48
CA LEU A 330 -8.25 15.40 -16.10
C LEU A 330 -9.18 16.47 -16.69
N VAL A 331 -9.20 17.66 -16.08
CA VAL A 331 -10.01 18.79 -16.54
C VAL A 331 -9.23 19.61 -17.56
N GLU A 332 -9.89 20.09 -18.62
CA GLU A 332 -9.28 20.86 -19.72
C GLU A 332 -8.49 22.08 -19.24
N ASN A 333 -8.90 22.68 -18.12
CA ASN A 333 -8.25 23.84 -17.50
C ASN A 333 -6.97 23.52 -16.70
N ARG A 334 -6.22 22.47 -17.10
CA ARG A 334 -4.97 22.04 -16.44
C ARG A 334 -5.14 21.74 -14.94
N ARG A 335 -6.30 21.24 -14.54
CA ARG A 335 -6.58 20.83 -13.17
C ARG A 335 -6.83 19.33 -13.11
N ILE A 336 -6.41 18.71 -12.02
CA ILE A 336 -6.79 17.35 -11.69
C ILE A 336 -7.89 17.42 -10.64
N HIS A 337 -9.03 16.82 -10.97
CA HIS A 337 -10.09 16.57 -10.01
C HIS A 337 -10.07 15.09 -9.64
N ARG A 338 -10.34 14.80 -8.38
CA ARG A 338 -10.42 13.43 -7.89
C ARG A 338 -11.78 13.23 -7.24
N GLU A 339 -12.51 12.24 -7.72
CA GLU A 339 -13.78 11.86 -7.12
C GLU A 339 -13.55 11.15 -5.79
N ALA A 340 -14.35 11.47 -4.78
CA ALA A 340 -14.35 10.76 -3.52
C ALA A 340 -14.84 9.32 -3.73
N ALA A 341 -14.00 8.35 -3.36
CA ALA A 341 -14.33 6.93 -3.38
C ALA A 341 -13.45 6.20 -2.37
N PHE A 342 -14.00 5.14 -1.76
CA PHE A 342 -13.24 4.22 -0.90
C PHE A 342 -13.08 2.88 -1.61
N LEU A 343 -11.93 2.68 -2.24
CA LEU A 343 -11.56 1.54 -3.08
C LEU A 343 -10.45 0.75 -2.41
N LEU A 344 -10.84 -0.13 -1.48
CA LEU A 344 -9.91 -1.06 -0.85
C LEU A 344 -9.33 -2.04 -1.89
N PHE A 345 -8.04 -2.34 -1.76
CA PHE A 345 -7.35 -3.31 -2.63
C PHE A 345 -7.91 -4.74 -2.43
N PRO A 346 -8.17 -5.51 -3.51
CA PRO A 346 -8.69 -6.87 -3.40
C PRO A 346 -7.63 -7.83 -2.80
N CYS A 347 -8.09 -8.76 -1.96
CA CYS A 347 -7.24 -9.70 -1.21
C CYS A 347 -7.11 -11.05 -1.91
#